data_AF-A0A0L6T4W8-F1
#
_entry.id   AF-A0A0L6T4W8-F1
#
_cell.length_a   1.000
_cell.length_b   1.000
_cell.length_c   1.000
_cell.angle_alpha   90.00
_cell.angle_beta   90.00
_cell.angle_gamma   90.00
#
_symmetry.space_group_name_H-M   'P 1'
#
loop_
_entity.id
_entity.type
_entity.pdbx_description
1 polymer ?
#
loop_
_entity_poly.entity_id
_entity_poly.type
_entity_poly.pdbx_seq_one_letter_code
_entity_poly.pdbx_strand_id
1 'polypeptide(L)'
;MRMRFLKQMAATLALGAIALLGSGCTTAIVLVSLHSKLTEDEPIACRNLNSVERALLARCAPFQAGSLVTKDVHASGFNVCPLTLAARDPRFWPVLPELLAKGAQPERCEQAPLRALAQADACPPFERASATELAALRWLARADARAVQHDVVRVLSCPSARATGLATVLDEWRADGWLSVGQVSFSPLGALHPGHLGSPLARALEQQGHTARAALIAYDGRLPGGFDAALRSADLAALDWWLQRAPELVNRVPPNFSGQTAWVPLAKALAPAYTGNAAQQRRVVEHLMARGADPWLRLPHEPQRTVVSLAREMNSPMLPLLDRPLERALHRLPDRPLDPPRTPPTGSKALAQASLPPAGR
;
A
#
# COMPACT_ATOMS: atom_id res chain seq x y z
N MET A 1 9.26 -58.08 27.49
CA MET A 1 8.93 -57.51 26.15
C MET A 1 7.51 -57.84 25.64
N ARG A 2 6.59 -58.41 26.43
CA ARG A 2 5.22 -58.76 25.98
C ARG A 2 4.07 -57.85 26.48
N MET A 3 4.30 -56.94 27.43
CA MET A 3 3.24 -56.06 27.98
C MET A 3 3.10 -54.69 27.30
N ARG A 4 4.07 -54.26 26.47
CA ARG A 4 3.96 -52.99 25.72
C ARG A 4 3.11 -53.10 24.44
N PHE A 5 3.11 -54.27 23.80
CA PHE A 5 2.36 -54.51 22.57
C PHE A 5 0.84 -54.58 22.80
N LEU A 6 0.40 -55.15 23.94
CA LEU A 6 -1.02 -55.23 24.30
C LEU A 6 -1.63 -53.86 24.66
N LYS A 7 -0.85 -52.95 25.23
CA LYS A 7 -1.31 -51.57 25.50
C LYS A 7 -1.40 -50.72 24.22
N GLN A 8 -0.56 -50.99 23.23
CA GLN A 8 -0.60 -50.29 21.93
C GLN A 8 -1.76 -50.74 21.04
N MET A 9 -2.19 -52.01 21.11
CA MET A 9 -3.36 -52.48 20.36
C MET A 9 -4.71 -52.08 20.99
N ALA A 10 -4.79 -51.90 22.31
CA ALA A 10 -6.02 -51.44 22.96
C ALA A 10 -6.35 -49.97 22.63
N ALA A 11 -5.32 -49.12 22.47
CA ALA A 11 -5.51 -47.71 22.11
C ALA A 11 -5.95 -47.50 20.64
N THR A 12 -5.55 -48.39 19.74
CA THR A 12 -5.91 -48.30 18.30
C THR A 12 -7.33 -48.80 18.03
N LEU A 13 -7.85 -49.75 18.81
CA LEU A 13 -9.24 -50.21 18.67
C LEU A 13 -10.28 -49.27 19.31
N ALA A 14 -9.91 -48.51 20.36
CA ALA A 14 -10.81 -47.55 20.99
C ALA A 14 -11.02 -46.26 20.15
N LEU A 15 -10.06 -45.89 19.29
CA LEU A 15 -10.16 -44.73 18.40
C LEU A 15 -10.89 -45.03 17.08
N GLY A 16 -11.01 -46.29 16.67
CA GLY A 16 -11.75 -46.69 15.46
C GLY A 16 -13.28 -46.72 15.63
N ALA A 17 -13.78 -46.92 16.85
CA ALA A 17 -15.21 -47.09 17.11
C ALA A 17 -16.00 -45.77 17.29
N ILE A 18 -15.32 -44.65 17.53
CA ILE A 18 -15.98 -43.34 17.73
C ILE A 18 -16.18 -42.58 16.39
N ALA A 19 -15.53 -43.01 15.30
CA ALA A 19 -15.61 -42.34 14.00
C ALA A 19 -16.85 -42.70 13.15
N LEU A 20 -17.69 -43.65 13.58
CA LEU A 20 -18.78 -44.18 12.75
C LEU A 20 -20.19 -43.71 13.14
N LEU A 21 -20.35 -42.89 14.19
CA LEU A 21 -21.67 -42.41 14.61
C LEU A 21 -21.58 -40.97 15.13
N GLY A 22 -21.65 -39.98 14.24
CA GLY A 22 -21.87 -38.59 14.65
C GLY A 22 -21.27 -37.55 13.70
N SER A 23 -22.13 -37.00 12.85
CA SER A 23 -21.99 -35.76 12.09
C SER A 23 -21.21 -34.63 12.78
N GLY A 24 -20.24 -34.03 12.09
CA GLY A 24 -19.73 -32.68 12.38
C GLY A 24 -18.23 -32.47 12.18
N CYS A 25 -17.85 -31.77 11.11
CA CYS A 25 -16.48 -31.50 10.63
C CYS A 25 -15.54 -30.70 11.55
N THR A 26 -15.75 -30.65 12.87
CA THR A 26 -14.92 -29.83 13.79
C THR A 26 -13.92 -30.65 14.61
N THR A 27 -14.16 -31.94 14.83
CA THR A 27 -13.26 -32.81 15.63
C THR A 27 -11.99 -33.20 14.87
N ALA A 28 -12.07 -33.39 13.55
CA ALA A 28 -10.89 -33.68 12.72
C ALA A 28 -9.89 -32.51 12.68
N ILE A 29 -10.36 -31.26 12.68
CA ILE A 29 -9.48 -30.07 12.69
C ILE A 29 -8.78 -29.93 14.04
N VAL A 30 -9.46 -30.24 15.14
CA VAL A 30 -8.87 -30.21 16.49
C VAL A 30 -7.86 -31.34 16.68
N LEU A 31 -8.12 -32.54 16.14
CA LEU A 31 -7.17 -33.65 16.15
C LEU A 31 -5.96 -33.41 15.25
N VAL A 32 -6.11 -32.78 14.09
CA VAL A 32 -4.97 -32.38 13.23
C VAL A 32 -4.16 -31.25 13.87
N SER A 33 -4.81 -30.29 14.53
CA SER A 33 -4.13 -29.23 15.28
C SER A 33 -3.37 -29.78 16.50
N LEU A 34 -3.98 -30.69 17.26
CA LEU A 34 -3.32 -31.38 18.38
C LEU A 34 -2.21 -32.31 17.92
N HIS A 35 -2.39 -33.01 16.79
CA HIS A 35 -1.36 -33.88 16.24
C HIS A 35 -0.19 -33.07 15.67
N SER A 36 -0.46 -31.94 14.99
CA SER A 36 0.58 -31.01 14.55
C SER A 36 1.40 -30.43 15.71
N LYS A 37 0.75 -30.18 16.86
CA LYS A 37 1.44 -29.76 18.11
C LYS A 37 2.21 -30.88 18.81
N LEU A 38 1.96 -32.15 18.48
CA LEU A 38 2.62 -33.31 19.07
C LEU A 38 3.75 -33.86 18.19
N THR A 39 3.81 -33.48 16.91
CA THR A 39 4.83 -33.94 15.95
C THR A 39 5.86 -32.88 15.57
N GLU A 40 5.69 -31.63 15.98
CA GLU A 40 6.77 -30.63 15.88
C GLU A 40 7.77 -30.88 17.01
N ASP A 41 9.04 -31.08 16.65
CA ASP A 41 10.18 -31.11 17.56
C ASP A 41 10.01 -30.10 18.70
N GLU A 42 10.22 -30.54 19.95
CA GLU A 42 10.13 -29.64 21.10
C GLU A 42 10.94 -28.37 20.83
N PRO A 43 10.35 -27.18 20.98
CA PRO A 43 11.02 -25.94 20.64
C PRO A 43 12.31 -25.82 21.46
N ILE A 44 13.44 -25.71 20.77
CA ILE A 44 14.77 -25.59 21.38
C ILE A 44 14.71 -24.56 22.52
N ALA A 45 15.08 -25.00 23.71
CA ALA A 45 15.07 -24.17 24.92
C ALA A 45 15.95 -22.92 24.72
N CYS A 46 15.48 -21.74 25.16
CA CYS A 46 16.16 -20.47 24.90
C CYS A 46 17.63 -20.40 25.34
N ARG A 47 18.03 -21.20 26.35
CA ARG A 47 19.41 -21.32 26.81
C ARG A 47 20.36 -22.01 25.81
N ASN A 48 19.80 -22.84 24.92
CA ASN A 48 20.56 -23.59 23.90
C ASN A 48 20.64 -22.84 22.57
N LEU A 49 19.91 -21.72 22.44
CA LEU A 49 19.97 -20.85 21.28
C LEU A 49 21.20 -19.95 21.35
N ASN A 50 21.71 -19.56 20.18
CA ASN A 50 22.75 -18.55 20.10
C ASN A 50 22.22 -17.16 20.56
N SER A 51 23.12 -16.19 20.76
CA SER A 51 22.73 -14.89 21.32
C SER A 51 21.76 -14.10 20.43
N VAL A 52 21.90 -14.19 19.10
CA VAL A 52 21.03 -13.51 18.13
C VAL A 52 19.65 -14.17 18.07
N GLU A 53 19.60 -15.49 18.03
CA GLU A 53 18.35 -16.25 18.09
C GLU A 53 17.55 -15.94 19.35
N ARG A 54 18.24 -15.91 20.50
CA ARG A 54 17.62 -15.59 21.78
C ARG A 54 17.05 -14.17 21.81
N ALA A 55 17.74 -13.21 21.18
CA ALA A 55 17.31 -11.81 21.10
C ALA A 55 16.12 -11.58 20.14
N LEU A 56 16.01 -12.38 19.07
CA LEU A 56 15.03 -12.18 18.00
C LEU A 56 13.85 -13.19 18.03
N LEU A 57 13.80 -14.07 19.02
CA LEU A 57 12.67 -14.97 19.23
C LEU A 57 11.76 -14.45 20.35
N ALA A 58 10.52 -14.11 19.98
CA ALA A 58 9.53 -13.54 20.89
C ALA A 58 9.19 -14.41 22.12
N ARG A 59 9.50 -15.73 22.07
CA ARG A 59 9.30 -16.65 23.20
C ARG A 59 10.39 -16.58 24.28
N CYS A 60 11.52 -15.98 23.96
CA CYS A 60 12.64 -15.84 24.89
C CYS A 60 12.50 -14.56 25.73
N ALA A 61 13.33 -14.45 26.77
CA ALA A 61 13.34 -13.27 27.64
C ALA A 61 13.61 -11.98 26.84
N PRO A 62 13.16 -10.80 27.32
CA PRO A 62 13.45 -9.53 26.67
C PRO A 62 14.93 -9.35 26.40
N PHE A 63 15.25 -8.68 25.29
CA PHE A 63 16.62 -8.41 24.90
C PHE A 63 17.37 -7.62 25.99
N GLN A 64 18.60 -8.06 26.27
CA GLN A 64 19.51 -7.37 27.18
C GLN A 64 20.68 -6.78 26.36
N ALA A 65 20.90 -5.47 26.46
CA ALA A 65 22.02 -4.83 25.80
C ALA A 65 23.37 -5.41 26.27
N GLY A 66 24.30 -5.59 25.33
CA GLY A 66 25.59 -6.24 25.52
C GLY A 66 25.56 -7.77 25.43
N SER A 67 24.38 -8.38 25.19
CA SER A 67 24.23 -9.83 25.19
C SER A 67 24.57 -10.51 23.86
N LEU A 68 24.71 -9.76 22.76
CA LEU A 68 25.03 -10.35 21.47
C LEU A 68 26.52 -10.72 21.39
N VAL A 69 26.81 -11.87 20.82
CA VAL A 69 28.18 -12.30 20.52
C VAL A 69 28.44 -12.05 19.03
N THR A 70 29.55 -11.40 18.70
CA THR A 70 29.88 -11.01 17.32
C THR A 70 29.87 -12.21 16.35
N LYS A 71 30.34 -13.38 16.80
CA LYS A 71 30.32 -14.60 15.98
C LYS A 71 28.88 -15.00 15.60
N ASP A 72 27.92 -14.82 16.50
CA ASP A 72 26.51 -15.16 16.28
C ASP A 72 25.83 -14.13 15.38
N VAL A 73 26.31 -12.89 15.33
CA VAL A 73 25.83 -11.88 14.36
C VAL A 73 26.15 -12.29 12.93
N HIS A 74 27.30 -12.91 12.70
CA HIS A 74 27.71 -13.40 11.38
C HIS A 74 27.20 -14.82 11.06
N ALA A 75 26.90 -15.63 12.09
CA ALA A 75 26.39 -16.99 11.96
C ALA A 75 25.12 -17.17 12.81
N SER A 76 24.06 -16.44 12.45
CA SER A 76 22.88 -16.28 13.31
C SER A 76 21.97 -17.50 13.42
N GLY A 77 22.15 -18.52 12.57
CA GLY A 77 21.26 -19.69 12.53
C GLY A 77 19.89 -19.41 11.89
N PHE A 78 19.56 -18.15 11.58
CA PHE A 78 18.34 -17.80 10.86
C PHE A 78 18.51 -17.94 9.34
N ASN A 79 17.45 -18.42 8.68
CA ASN A 79 17.33 -18.37 7.22
C ASN A 79 17.09 -16.94 6.68
N VAL A 80 16.85 -15.97 7.57
CA VAL A 80 16.63 -14.56 7.24
C VAL A 80 17.69 -13.73 7.96
N CYS A 81 18.18 -12.69 7.27
CA CYS A 81 19.14 -11.75 7.85
C CYS A 81 18.64 -11.19 9.20
N PRO A 82 19.47 -11.20 10.27
CA PRO A 82 19.08 -10.67 11.58
C PRO A 82 18.64 -9.21 11.55
N LEU A 83 19.28 -8.35 10.74
CA LEU A 83 18.88 -6.95 10.59
C LEU A 83 17.49 -6.82 9.98
N THR A 84 17.15 -7.64 8.98
CA THR A 84 15.82 -7.64 8.36
C THR A 84 14.76 -8.08 9.37
N LEU A 85 15.02 -9.12 10.16
CA LEU A 85 14.10 -9.58 11.21
C LEU A 85 13.91 -8.50 12.29
N ALA A 86 15.01 -7.93 12.77
CA ALA A 86 15.00 -6.92 13.82
C ALA A 86 14.30 -5.63 13.36
N ALA A 87 14.58 -5.16 12.14
CA ALA A 87 13.99 -3.93 11.62
C ALA A 87 12.50 -4.07 11.35
N ARG A 88 12.04 -5.25 10.90
CA ARG A 88 10.66 -5.49 10.49
C ARG A 88 9.63 -5.34 11.62
N ASP A 89 9.99 -5.68 12.84
CA ASP A 89 9.07 -5.71 13.99
C ASP A 89 9.56 -4.77 15.10
N PRO A 90 8.75 -3.76 15.49
CA PRO A 90 9.11 -2.81 16.53
C PRO A 90 9.55 -3.42 17.86
N ARG A 91 9.08 -4.64 18.18
CA ARG A 91 9.48 -5.35 19.40
C ARG A 91 10.96 -5.72 19.44
N PHE A 92 11.61 -5.81 18.28
CA PHE A 92 13.02 -6.18 18.14
C PHE A 92 13.92 -5.00 17.79
N TRP A 93 13.39 -3.78 17.68
CA TRP A 93 14.21 -2.58 17.48
C TRP A 93 15.31 -2.40 18.51
N PRO A 94 15.12 -2.71 19.82
CA PRO A 94 16.20 -2.61 20.81
C PRO A 94 17.46 -3.40 20.45
N VAL A 95 17.35 -4.43 19.59
CA VAL A 95 18.47 -5.27 19.14
C VAL A 95 19.30 -4.60 18.04
N LEU A 96 18.71 -3.67 17.27
CA LEU A 96 19.33 -3.04 16.10
C LEU A 96 20.67 -2.34 16.40
N PRO A 97 20.80 -1.49 17.44
CA PRO A 97 22.05 -0.78 17.69
C PRO A 97 23.24 -1.73 17.91
N GLU A 98 23.01 -2.83 18.63
CA GLU A 98 24.07 -3.79 18.94
C GLU A 98 24.42 -4.68 17.75
N LEU A 99 23.43 -5.06 16.92
CA LEU A 99 23.70 -5.74 15.65
C LEU A 99 24.61 -4.90 14.76
N LEU A 100 24.28 -3.61 14.60
CA LEU A 100 25.08 -2.67 13.80
C LEU A 100 26.48 -2.47 14.39
N ALA A 101 26.58 -2.26 15.71
CA ALA A 101 27.86 -2.11 16.40
C ALA A 101 28.77 -3.35 16.27
N LYS A 102 28.19 -4.54 16.12
CA LYS A 102 28.92 -5.80 15.91
C LYS A 102 29.11 -6.16 14.44
N GLY A 103 28.91 -5.21 13.52
CA GLY A 103 29.26 -5.37 12.11
C GLY A 103 28.19 -6.06 11.27
N ALA A 104 26.93 -6.10 11.72
CA ALA A 104 25.84 -6.46 10.82
C ALA A 104 25.70 -5.39 9.73
N GLN A 105 25.64 -5.82 8.48
CA GLN A 105 25.59 -4.96 7.30
C GLN A 105 24.31 -5.21 6.51
N PRO A 106 23.53 -4.18 6.16
CA PRO A 106 22.27 -4.35 5.43
C PRO A 106 22.49 -4.95 4.04
N GLU A 107 23.63 -4.67 3.39
CA GLU A 107 24.01 -5.17 2.06
C GLU A 107 24.11 -6.70 2.01
N ARG A 108 24.41 -7.34 3.15
CA ARG A 108 24.46 -8.81 3.28
C ARG A 108 23.07 -9.44 3.40
N CYS A 109 22.04 -8.64 3.67
CA CYS A 109 20.68 -9.13 3.67
C CYS A 109 20.15 -9.24 2.24
N GLU A 110 19.47 -10.36 1.93
CA GLU A 110 18.76 -10.55 0.66
C GLU A 110 17.71 -9.45 0.43
N GLN A 111 16.97 -9.12 1.49
CA GLN A 111 16.02 -8.01 1.50
C GLN A 111 16.52 -6.88 2.39
N ALA A 112 16.53 -5.65 1.85
CA ALA A 112 16.83 -4.43 2.60
C ALA A 112 15.97 -4.34 3.89
N PRO A 113 16.56 -4.11 5.08
CA PRO A 113 15.82 -4.12 6.34
C PRO A 113 14.63 -3.15 6.38
N LEU A 114 14.79 -1.94 5.83
CA LEU A 114 13.68 -0.97 5.78
C LEU A 114 12.58 -1.34 4.79
N ARG A 115 12.90 -2.09 3.72
CA ARG A 115 11.86 -2.66 2.84
C ARG A 115 11.01 -3.65 3.61
N ALA A 116 11.62 -4.50 4.44
CA ALA A 116 10.88 -5.46 5.25
C ALA A 116 10.00 -4.77 6.29
N LEU A 117 10.49 -3.71 6.95
CA LEU A 117 9.67 -2.85 7.82
C LEU A 117 8.47 -2.28 7.07
N ALA A 118 8.70 -1.68 5.90
CA ALA A 118 7.64 -1.04 5.13
C ALA A 118 6.58 -1.99 4.56
N GLN A 119 6.95 -3.25 4.36
CA GLN A 119 6.01 -4.30 3.98
C GLN A 119 5.20 -4.87 5.16
N ALA A 120 5.65 -4.66 6.40
CA ALA A 120 4.98 -5.16 7.60
C ALA A 120 3.96 -4.15 8.15
N ASP A 121 4.31 -2.86 8.15
CA ASP A 121 3.46 -1.80 8.66
C ASP A 121 3.67 -0.50 7.86
N ALA A 122 2.57 0.11 7.41
CA ALA A 122 2.57 1.35 6.65
C ALA A 122 2.92 2.58 7.50
N CYS A 123 2.72 2.52 8.82
CA CYS A 123 3.19 3.55 9.75
C CYS A 123 3.49 2.94 11.13
N PRO A 124 4.68 2.35 11.28
CA PRO A 124 5.17 1.81 12.54
C PRO A 124 5.17 2.86 13.67
N PRO A 125 5.04 2.44 14.95
CA PRO A 125 5.02 3.34 16.10
C PRO A 125 6.44 3.80 16.50
N PHE A 126 7.09 4.58 15.64
CA PHE A 126 8.43 5.15 15.88
C PHE A 126 8.51 5.98 17.15
N GLU A 127 7.41 6.54 17.66
CA GLU A 127 7.36 7.26 18.92
C GLU A 127 7.68 6.39 20.14
N ARG A 128 7.60 5.06 20.01
CA ARG A 128 7.98 4.11 21.05
C ARG A 128 9.46 3.73 21.01
N ALA A 129 10.17 4.11 19.94
CA ALA A 129 11.57 3.79 19.79
C ALA A 129 12.44 4.69 20.67
N SER A 130 13.50 4.11 21.25
CA SER A 130 14.53 4.90 21.92
C SER A 130 15.36 5.73 20.94
N ALA A 131 16.09 6.73 21.42
CA ALA A 131 16.93 7.57 20.57
C ALA A 131 18.00 6.75 19.81
N THR A 132 18.55 5.71 20.44
CA THR A 132 19.52 4.80 19.82
C THR A 132 18.88 3.90 18.76
N GLU A 133 17.62 3.48 18.95
CA GLU A 133 16.87 2.73 17.96
C GLU A 133 16.53 3.58 16.73
N LEU A 134 16.08 4.82 16.94
CA LEU A 134 15.84 5.78 15.86
C LEU A 134 17.13 6.08 15.08
N ALA A 135 18.26 6.22 15.77
CA ALA A 135 19.55 6.39 15.13
C ALA A 135 19.95 5.17 14.27
N ALA A 136 19.69 3.95 14.76
CA ALA A 136 19.93 2.72 14.00
C ALA A 136 19.03 2.63 12.75
N LEU A 137 17.73 2.94 12.87
CA LEU A 137 16.79 2.98 11.75
C LEU A 137 17.18 4.03 10.71
N ARG A 138 17.59 5.23 11.16
CA ARG A 138 18.12 6.28 10.29
C ARG A 138 19.39 5.83 9.57
N TRP A 139 20.30 5.18 10.28
CA TRP A 139 21.52 4.63 9.68
C TRP A 139 21.20 3.59 8.60
N LEU A 140 20.26 2.68 8.86
CA LEU A 140 19.80 1.70 7.87
C LEU A 140 19.24 2.36 6.60
N ALA A 141 18.60 3.52 6.73
CA ALA A 141 18.09 4.27 5.58
C ALA A 141 19.21 4.91 4.75
N ARG A 142 20.29 5.34 5.40
CA ARG A 142 21.41 6.01 4.73
C ARG A 142 22.43 5.03 4.14
N ALA A 143 22.64 3.90 4.81
CA ALA A 143 23.67 2.94 4.43
C ALA A 143 23.27 2.09 3.22
N ASP A 144 21.98 1.74 3.08
CA ASP A 144 21.52 0.83 2.04
C ASP A 144 20.74 1.59 0.95
N ALA A 145 21.35 1.78 -0.23
CA ALA A 145 20.68 2.38 -1.38
C ALA A 145 19.41 1.63 -1.82
N ARG A 146 19.31 0.31 -1.53
CA ARG A 146 18.12 -0.48 -1.81
C ARG A 146 16.95 -0.12 -0.89
N ALA A 147 17.16 0.70 0.14
CA ALA A 147 16.09 1.26 0.97
C ALA A 147 15.29 2.37 0.26
N VAL A 148 15.80 2.97 -0.84
CA VAL A 148 15.07 3.98 -1.61
C VAL A 148 13.99 3.31 -2.46
N GLN A 149 12.85 3.04 -1.83
CA GLN A 149 11.69 2.41 -2.46
C GLN A 149 10.41 3.15 -2.11
N HIS A 150 9.37 2.95 -2.93
CA HIS A 150 8.05 3.55 -2.74
C HIS A 150 7.54 3.36 -1.30
N ASP A 151 7.49 2.11 -0.83
CA ASP A 151 6.92 1.81 0.48
C ASP A 151 7.76 2.37 1.63
N VAL A 152 9.09 2.46 1.46
CA VAL A 152 9.97 3.04 2.48
C VAL A 152 9.77 4.56 2.56
N VAL A 153 9.63 5.24 1.41
CA VAL A 153 9.26 6.67 1.39
C VAL A 153 7.90 6.88 2.06
N ARG A 154 6.93 5.98 1.86
CA ARG A 154 5.63 6.03 2.55
C ARG A 154 5.77 5.95 4.06
N VAL A 155 6.56 4.99 4.55
CA VAL A 155 6.79 4.80 5.98
C VAL A 155 7.54 5.98 6.60
N LEU A 156 8.64 6.43 5.97
CA LEU A 156 9.45 7.53 6.48
C LEU A 156 8.71 8.88 6.46
N SER A 157 7.71 9.03 5.59
CA SER A 157 6.87 10.23 5.55
C SER A 157 5.62 10.13 6.42
N CYS A 158 5.37 9.02 7.10
CA CYS A 158 4.15 8.83 7.89
C CYS A 158 4.14 9.69 9.19
N PRO A 159 2.98 9.94 9.82
CA PRO A 159 2.89 10.81 10.99
C PRO A 159 3.85 10.47 12.13
N SER A 160 4.01 9.19 12.45
CA SER A 160 4.93 8.74 13.51
C SER A 160 6.41 9.02 13.17
N ALA A 161 6.82 8.74 11.94
CA ALA A 161 8.18 9.03 11.47
C ALA A 161 8.48 10.54 11.45
N ARG A 162 7.48 11.38 11.17
CA ARG A 162 7.61 12.84 11.25
C ARG A 162 7.74 13.32 12.70
N ALA A 163 6.91 12.79 13.60
CA ALA A 163 6.93 13.17 15.02
C ALA A 163 8.27 12.86 15.70
N THR A 164 8.99 11.85 15.21
CA THR A 164 10.31 11.42 15.73
C THR A 164 11.49 11.98 14.95
N GLY A 165 11.25 12.81 13.93
CA GLY A 165 12.29 13.38 13.07
C GLY A 165 12.97 12.38 12.14
N LEU A 166 12.47 11.14 12.03
CA LEU A 166 12.99 10.15 11.08
C LEU A 166 12.70 10.56 9.63
N ALA A 167 11.64 11.35 9.39
CA ALA A 167 11.31 11.88 8.08
C ALA A 167 12.39 12.76 7.42
N THR A 168 13.33 13.30 8.21
CA THR A 168 14.49 14.08 7.71
C THR A 168 15.38 13.29 6.75
N VAL A 169 15.37 11.96 6.83
CA VAL A 169 16.03 11.08 5.85
C VAL A 169 15.57 11.38 4.43
N LEU A 170 14.30 11.73 4.24
CA LEU A 170 13.78 12.03 2.91
C LEU A 170 14.31 13.36 2.37
N ASP A 171 14.55 14.34 3.24
CA ASP A 171 15.19 15.60 2.87
C ASP A 171 16.65 15.38 2.48
N GLU A 172 17.35 14.48 3.17
CA GLU A 172 18.73 14.07 2.90
C GLU A 172 18.83 13.33 1.57
N TRP A 173 18.01 12.28 1.35
CA TRP A 173 17.95 11.57 0.08
C TRP A 173 17.62 12.50 -1.09
N ARG A 174 16.75 13.50 -0.88
CA ARG A 174 16.47 14.52 -1.89
C ARG A 174 17.69 15.40 -2.16
N ALA A 175 18.38 15.86 -1.11
CA ALA A 175 19.57 16.71 -1.23
C ALA A 175 20.73 15.98 -1.92
N ASP A 176 20.87 14.69 -1.65
CA ASP A 176 21.90 13.82 -2.25
C ASP A 176 21.52 13.34 -3.67
N GLY A 177 20.34 13.72 -4.17
CA GLY A 177 19.87 13.38 -5.53
C GLY A 177 19.28 11.98 -5.69
N TRP A 178 19.14 11.21 -4.60
CA TRP A 178 18.59 9.85 -4.62
C TRP A 178 17.11 9.82 -5.00
N LEU A 179 16.40 10.94 -4.79
CA LEU A 179 15.01 11.12 -5.17
C LEU A 179 14.83 11.98 -6.43
N SER A 180 15.89 12.21 -7.22
CA SER A 180 15.76 12.98 -8.46
C SER A 180 14.92 12.25 -9.52
N VAL A 181 14.33 13.02 -10.44
CA VAL A 181 13.57 12.46 -11.57
C VAL A 181 14.47 11.52 -12.38
N GLY A 182 13.98 10.31 -12.65
CA GLY A 182 14.72 9.28 -13.39
C GLY A 182 15.72 8.45 -12.57
N GLN A 183 16.01 8.83 -11.32
CA GLN A 183 16.89 8.04 -10.44
C GLN A 183 16.18 6.85 -9.79
N VAL A 184 14.87 6.96 -9.60
CA VAL A 184 14.02 5.93 -9.02
C VAL A 184 12.94 5.52 -10.01
N SER A 185 12.52 4.25 -9.93
CA SER A 185 11.46 3.68 -10.79
C SER A 185 10.03 4.06 -10.36
N PHE A 186 9.89 4.91 -9.34
CA PHE A 186 8.63 5.38 -8.80
C PHE A 186 8.68 6.91 -8.62
N SER A 187 7.53 7.57 -8.47
CA SER A 187 7.55 8.99 -8.06
C SER A 187 7.54 9.12 -6.54
N PRO A 188 8.48 9.87 -5.93
CA PRO A 188 8.44 10.22 -4.53
C PRO A 188 7.13 10.88 -4.10
N LEU A 189 6.53 11.74 -4.94
CA LEU A 189 5.22 12.35 -4.66
C LEU A 189 4.10 11.30 -4.53
N GLY A 190 4.14 10.27 -5.36
CA GLY A 190 3.20 9.14 -5.29
C GLY A 190 3.44 8.25 -4.07
N ALA A 191 4.68 8.23 -3.58
CA ALA A 191 5.10 7.44 -2.43
C ALA A 191 4.88 8.13 -1.08
N LEU A 192 4.82 9.46 -1.02
CA LEU A 192 4.60 10.20 0.23
C LEU A 192 3.27 9.83 0.90
N HIS A 193 3.27 9.76 2.22
CA HIS A 193 2.05 9.70 3.04
C HIS A 193 1.11 10.86 2.67
N PRO A 194 -0.22 10.66 2.60
CA PRO A 194 -1.14 11.69 2.08
C PRO A 194 -1.00 13.03 2.84
N GLY A 195 -1.02 12.98 4.17
CA GLY A 195 -0.79 14.15 5.02
C GLY A 195 0.61 14.78 4.96
N HIS A 196 1.51 14.33 4.08
CA HIS A 196 2.80 14.97 3.83
C HIS A 196 2.88 15.69 2.47
N LEU A 197 1.85 15.60 1.63
CA LEU A 197 1.82 16.27 0.30
C LEU A 197 1.78 17.81 0.39
N GLY A 198 1.35 18.36 1.52
CA GLY A 198 1.39 19.81 1.77
C GLY A 198 2.73 20.33 2.32
N SER A 199 3.76 19.49 2.44
CA SER A 199 5.00 19.84 3.14
C SER A 199 6.00 20.63 2.27
N PRO A 200 7.03 21.26 2.87
CA PRO A 200 8.17 21.79 2.12
C PRO A 200 8.88 20.74 1.25
N LEU A 201 8.99 19.49 1.73
CA LEU A 201 9.58 18.40 0.95
C LEU A 201 8.80 18.13 -0.34
N ALA A 202 7.46 18.03 -0.26
CA ALA A 202 6.62 17.82 -1.43
C ALA A 202 6.79 18.96 -2.45
N ARG A 203 6.78 20.22 -1.99
CA ARG A 203 7.04 21.38 -2.86
C ARG A 203 8.43 21.34 -3.49
N ALA A 204 9.46 20.94 -2.74
CA ALA A 204 10.82 20.80 -3.28
C ALA A 204 10.92 19.69 -4.33
N LEU A 205 10.21 18.57 -4.14
CA LEU A 205 10.12 17.51 -5.15
C LEU A 205 9.41 18.01 -6.42
N GLU A 206 8.33 18.77 -6.29
CA GLU A 206 7.66 19.40 -7.44
C GLU A 206 8.60 20.35 -8.21
N GLN A 207 9.37 21.17 -7.48
CA GLN A 207 10.37 22.07 -8.07
C GLN A 207 11.50 21.31 -8.80
N GLN A 208 11.78 20.07 -8.40
CA GLN A 208 12.73 19.17 -9.06
C GLN A 208 12.12 18.44 -10.27
N GLY A 209 10.88 18.75 -10.66
CA GLY A 209 10.22 18.22 -11.84
C GLY A 209 9.34 17.00 -11.59
N HIS A 210 9.15 16.57 -10.34
CA HIS A 210 8.15 15.54 -10.03
C HIS A 210 6.74 16.10 -10.24
N THR A 211 5.85 15.29 -10.82
CA THR A 211 4.47 15.71 -11.10
C THR A 211 3.46 14.70 -10.57
N ALA A 212 2.24 15.17 -10.28
CA ALA A 212 1.14 14.28 -9.89
C ALA A 212 0.88 13.20 -10.97
N ARG A 213 0.92 13.54 -12.26
CA ARG A 213 0.71 12.54 -13.33
C ARG A 213 1.80 11.48 -13.36
N ALA A 214 3.07 11.89 -13.28
CA ALA A 214 4.19 10.94 -13.17
C ALA A 214 4.11 10.10 -11.89
N ALA A 215 3.37 10.56 -10.88
CA ALA A 215 3.15 9.82 -9.64
C ALA A 215 2.05 8.76 -9.69
N LEU A 216 1.41 8.56 -10.85
CA LEU A 216 0.44 7.50 -11.10
C LEU A 216 1.05 6.27 -11.79
N ILE A 217 2.36 6.28 -12.09
CA ILE A 217 3.05 5.19 -12.77
C ILE A 217 3.15 3.92 -11.91
N ALA A 218 3.52 2.82 -12.56
CA ALA A 218 3.85 1.57 -11.90
C ALA A 218 4.98 1.77 -10.88
N TYR A 219 4.95 0.99 -9.80
CA TYR A 219 6.05 0.89 -8.86
C TYR A 219 6.12 -0.53 -8.27
N ASP A 220 7.28 -0.92 -7.78
CA ASP A 220 7.45 -2.15 -6.98
C ASP A 220 7.18 -1.82 -5.51
N GLY A 221 6.04 -2.29 -4.99
CA GLY A 221 5.61 -2.04 -3.61
C GLY A 221 4.28 -2.74 -3.29
N ARG A 222 4.00 -2.88 -1.99
CA ARG A 222 2.76 -3.43 -1.43
C ARG A 222 1.76 -2.36 -1.04
N LEU A 223 2.25 -1.16 -0.67
CA LEU A 223 1.37 -0.08 -0.23
C LEU A 223 0.66 0.56 -1.43
N PRO A 224 -0.58 1.04 -1.28
CA PRO A 224 -1.31 1.69 -2.37
C PRO A 224 -0.63 3.00 -2.78
N GLY A 225 -0.77 3.35 -4.06
CA GLY A 225 -0.23 4.60 -4.60
C GLY A 225 -0.87 5.83 -3.95
N GLY A 226 -0.19 6.97 -4.02
CA GLY A 226 -0.55 8.22 -3.33
C GLY A 226 -2.02 8.61 -3.37
N PHE A 227 -2.64 8.61 -4.56
CA PHE A 227 -4.04 8.97 -4.70
C PHE A 227 -5.00 7.92 -4.10
N ASP A 228 -4.74 6.62 -4.29
CA ASP A 228 -5.52 5.54 -3.66
C ASP A 228 -5.38 5.57 -2.14
N ALA A 229 -4.18 5.82 -1.63
CA ALA A 229 -3.94 5.99 -0.20
C ALA A 229 -4.72 7.18 0.39
N ALA A 230 -4.74 8.33 -0.30
CA ALA A 230 -5.49 9.51 0.13
C ALA A 230 -7.01 9.26 0.17
N LEU A 231 -7.54 8.52 -0.81
CA LEU A 231 -8.94 8.09 -0.84
C LEU A 231 -9.27 7.17 0.34
N ARG A 232 -8.45 6.12 0.55
CA ARG A 232 -8.66 5.14 1.64
C ARG A 232 -8.62 5.79 3.02
N SER A 233 -7.70 6.72 3.25
CA SER A 233 -7.55 7.42 4.53
C SER A 233 -8.53 8.60 4.69
N ALA A 234 -9.35 8.90 3.68
CA ALA A 234 -10.23 10.07 3.64
C ALA A 234 -9.48 11.39 3.93
N ASP A 235 -8.23 11.51 3.43
CA ASP A 235 -7.40 12.71 3.59
C ASP A 235 -7.79 13.74 2.52
N LEU A 236 -8.76 14.59 2.86
CA LEU A 236 -9.34 15.55 1.93
C LEU A 236 -8.33 16.59 1.42
N ALA A 237 -7.34 16.97 2.25
CA ALA A 237 -6.31 17.91 1.84
C ALA A 237 -5.36 17.29 0.81
N ALA A 238 -5.00 16.02 0.99
CA ALA A 238 -4.26 15.28 -0.01
C ALA A 238 -5.07 15.10 -1.30
N LEU A 239 -6.36 14.77 -1.22
CA LEU A 239 -7.23 14.68 -2.39
C LEU A 239 -7.30 16.02 -3.16
N ASP A 240 -7.41 17.14 -2.45
CA ASP A 240 -7.33 18.46 -3.05
C ASP A 240 -6.01 18.70 -3.79
N TRP A 241 -4.89 18.35 -3.17
CA TRP A 241 -3.57 18.47 -3.80
C TRP A 241 -3.51 17.70 -5.13
N TRP A 242 -4.03 16.47 -5.16
CA TRP A 242 -4.08 15.62 -6.36
C TRP A 242 -4.99 16.21 -7.44
N LEU A 243 -6.23 16.58 -7.06
CA LEU A 243 -7.25 17.04 -8.00
C LEU A 243 -6.96 18.43 -8.58
N GLN A 244 -6.21 19.27 -7.86
CA GLN A 244 -5.70 20.54 -8.41
C GLN A 244 -4.67 20.33 -9.53
N ARG A 245 -3.93 19.22 -9.51
CA ARG A 245 -2.81 18.94 -10.44
C ARG A 245 -3.19 17.97 -11.55
N ALA A 246 -4.12 17.08 -11.28
CA ALA A 246 -4.65 16.08 -12.21
C ALA A 246 -6.18 15.98 -12.03
N PRO A 247 -6.94 17.00 -12.47
CA PRO A 247 -8.39 17.07 -12.26
C PRO A 247 -9.15 15.90 -12.88
N GLU A 248 -8.61 15.29 -13.94
CA GLU A 248 -9.17 14.08 -14.56
C GLU A 248 -9.34 12.91 -13.58
N LEU A 249 -8.52 12.88 -12.52
CA LEU A 249 -8.57 11.83 -11.50
C LEU A 249 -9.91 11.79 -10.80
N VAL A 250 -10.67 12.88 -10.73
CA VAL A 250 -11.99 12.88 -10.08
C VAL A 250 -12.94 11.82 -10.66
N ASN A 251 -12.79 11.54 -11.95
CA ASN A 251 -13.63 10.62 -12.71
C ASN A 251 -12.90 9.36 -13.17
N ARG A 252 -11.59 9.43 -13.40
CA ARG A 252 -10.84 8.31 -13.94
C ARG A 252 -9.39 8.33 -13.50
N VAL A 253 -8.97 7.23 -12.86
CA VAL A 253 -7.56 6.95 -12.60
C VAL A 253 -7.05 5.99 -13.67
N PRO A 254 -5.95 6.30 -14.37
CA PRO A 254 -5.39 5.41 -15.37
C PRO A 254 -4.86 4.11 -14.74
N PRO A 255 -4.72 3.04 -15.52
CA PRO A 255 -4.03 1.84 -15.05
C PRO A 255 -2.57 2.18 -14.75
N ASN A 256 -2.04 1.62 -13.67
CA ASN A 256 -0.64 1.85 -13.29
C ASN A 256 0.28 0.68 -13.67
N PHE A 257 -0.22 -0.50 -14.04
CA PHE A 257 0.59 -1.62 -14.56
C PHE A 257 -0.16 -2.46 -15.59
N SER A 258 0.56 -3.32 -16.31
CA SER A 258 -0.01 -4.25 -17.31
C SER A 258 -1.04 -5.18 -16.67
N GLY A 259 -2.27 -5.16 -17.17
CA GLY A 259 -3.36 -6.01 -16.67
C GLY A 259 -4.25 -5.34 -15.61
N GLN A 260 -3.89 -4.17 -15.10
CA GLN A 260 -4.85 -3.29 -14.44
C GLN A 260 -5.65 -2.53 -15.49
N THR A 261 -6.93 -2.23 -15.21
CA THR A 261 -7.65 -1.22 -15.99
C THR A 261 -7.79 0.06 -15.21
N ALA A 262 -8.16 1.12 -15.93
CA ALA A 262 -8.62 2.34 -15.32
C ALA A 262 -9.75 2.06 -14.32
N TRP A 263 -9.87 2.89 -13.30
CA TRP A 263 -10.93 2.78 -12.29
C TRP A 263 -11.51 4.16 -11.94
N VAL A 264 -12.72 4.15 -11.39
CA VAL A 264 -13.48 5.37 -11.05
C VAL A 264 -13.43 5.58 -9.54
N PRO A 265 -12.87 6.70 -9.03
CA PRO A 265 -12.74 6.90 -7.59
C PRO A 265 -14.04 6.89 -6.82
N LEU A 266 -15.09 7.47 -7.40
CA LEU A 266 -16.41 7.47 -6.77
C LEU A 266 -16.92 6.03 -6.57
N ALA A 267 -16.75 5.15 -7.57
CA ALA A 267 -17.11 3.74 -7.44
C ALA A 267 -16.27 3.03 -6.38
N LYS A 268 -14.96 3.29 -6.34
CA LYS A 268 -14.05 2.69 -5.36
C LYS A 268 -14.38 3.13 -3.93
N ALA A 269 -14.69 4.42 -3.74
CA ALA A 269 -15.10 4.98 -2.46
C ALA A 269 -16.40 4.38 -1.90
N LEU A 270 -17.29 3.87 -2.77
CA LEU A 270 -18.54 3.23 -2.36
C LEU A 270 -18.37 1.80 -1.87
N ALA A 271 -17.24 1.15 -2.19
CA ALA A 271 -16.99 -0.23 -1.78
C ALA A 271 -16.97 -0.36 -0.24
N PRO A 272 -17.60 -1.40 0.33
CA PRO A 272 -17.64 -1.58 1.77
C PRO A 272 -16.21 -1.81 2.30
N ALA A 273 -15.91 -1.26 3.46
CA ALA A 273 -14.58 -1.33 4.10
C ALA A 273 -13.42 -0.73 3.28
N TYR A 274 -13.69 -0.01 2.18
CA TYR A 274 -12.63 0.69 1.45
C TYR A 274 -12.10 1.89 2.23
N THR A 275 -13.00 2.67 2.85
CA THR A 275 -12.66 3.69 3.86
C THR A 275 -12.86 3.13 5.27
N GLY A 276 -12.22 3.75 6.27
CA GLY A 276 -12.22 3.24 7.64
C GLY A 276 -13.59 3.15 8.31
N ASN A 277 -14.55 4.01 7.94
CA ASN A 277 -15.95 3.94 8.40
C ASN A 277 -16.92 4.68 7.47
N ALA A 278 -18.23 4.57 7.75
CA ALA A 278 -19.30 5.19 6.95
C ALA A 278 -19.29 6.73 6.97
N ALA A 279 -18.86 7.36 8.06
CA ALA A 279 -18.76 8.83 8.13
C ALA A 279 -17.61 9.35 7.25
N GLN A 280 -16.47 8.67 7.25
CA GLN A 280 -15.36 8.94 6.34
C GLN A 280 -15.78 8.69 4.88
N GLN A 281 -16.49 7.60 4.63
CA GLN A 281 -17.02 7.28 3.30
C GLN A 281 -17.86 8.42 2.76
N ARG A 282 -18.83 8.89 3.56
CA ARG A 282 -19.69 10.03 3.23
C ARG A 282 -18.88 11.27 2.88
N ARG A 283 -17.90 11.63 3.72
CA ARG A 283 -17.05 12.80 3.49
C ARG A 283 -16.28 12.72 2.18
N VAL A 284 -15.73 11.54 1.84
CA VAL A 284 -15.01 11.35 0.57
C VAL A 284 -15.96 11.47 -0.61
N VAL A 285 -17.13 10.82 -0.55
CA VAL A 285 -18.16 10.91 -1.61
C VAL A 285 -18.61 12.35 -1.82
N GLU A 286 -18.97 13.07 -0.76
CA GLU A 286 -19.34 14.50 -0.83
C GLU A 286 -18.22 15.35 -1.42
N HIS A 287 -16.98 15.10 -1.00
CA HIS A 287 -15.81 15.84 -1.47
C HIS A 287 -15.55 15.61 -2.98
N LEU A 288 -15.67 14.37 -3.46
CA LEU A 288 -15.53 14.02 -4.88
C LEU A 288 -16.67 14.62 -5.72
N MET A 289 -17.92 14.50 -5.27
CA MET A 289 -19.09 15.09 -5.93
C MET A 289 -18.96 16.61 -6.05
N ALA A 290 -18.47 17.28 -5.00
CA ALA A 290 -18.21 18.72 -5.02
C ALA A 290 -17.14 19.15 -6.05
N ARG A 291 -16.30 18.22 -6.51
CA ARG A 291 -15.22 18.45 -7.49
C ARG A 291 -15.55 17.92 -8.88
N GLY A 292 -16.82 17.55 -9.12
CA GLY A 292 -17.30 17.12 -10.43
C GLY A 292 -17.15 15.63 -10.71
N ALA A 293 -17.11 14.79 -9.66
CA ALA A 293 -17.30 13.35 -9.86
C ALA A 293 -18.68 13.09 -10.47
N ASP A 294 -18.72 12.33 -11.55
CA ASP A 294 -19.93 11.98 -12.29
C ASP A 294 -20.46 10.62 -11.79
N PRO A 295 -21.59 10.59 -11.07
CA PRO A 295 -22.17 9.36 -10.57
C PRO A 295 -22.81 8.51 -11.70
N TRP A 296 -23.03 9.08 -12.88
CA TRP A 296 -23.57 8.39 -14.05
C TRP A 296 -22.48 7.84 -14.97
N LEU A 297 -21.21 8.05 -14.63
CA LEU A 297 -20.09 7.52 -15.38
C LEU A 297 -20.11 5.99 -15.38
N ARG A 298 -19.89 5.40 -16.56
CA ARG A 298 -19.80 3.95 -16.74
C ARG A 298 -18.50 3.41 -16.16
N LEU A 299 -18.58 2.23 -15.55
CA LEU A 299 -17.42 1.55 -14.96
C LEU A 299 -16.55 0.95 -16.08
N PRO A 300 -15.22 1.14 -16.07
CA PRO A 300 -14.33 0.62 -17.12
C PRO A 300 -14.40 -0.90 -17.32
N HIS A 301 -14.54 -1.67 -16.24
CA HIS A 301 -14.63 -3.12 -16.28
C HIS A 301 -16.06 -3.65 -16.55
N GLU A 302 -17.07 -2.81 -16.33
CA GLU A 302 -18.48 -3.19 -16.39
C GLU A 302 -19.25 -2.07 -17.11
N PRO A 303 -19.09 -1.93 -18.43
CA PRO A 303 -19.58 -0.76 -19.16
C PRO A 303 -21.11 -0.63 -19.19
N GLN A 304 -21.84 -1.68 -18.80
CA GLN A 304 -23.30 -1.64 -18.62
C GLN A 304 -23.71 -1.00 -17.27
N ARG A 305 -22.78 -0.86 -16.33
CA ARG A 305 -23.03 -0.31 -14.99
C ARG A 305 -22.46 1.10 -14.87
N THR A 306 -23.22 1.96 -14.22
CA THR A 306 -22.80 3.27 -13.72
C THR A 306 -22.51 3.22 -12.22
N VAL A 307 -21.87 4.26 -11.69
CA VAL A 307 -21.62 4.37 -10.24
C VAL A 307 -22.93 4.37 -9.43
N VAL A 308 -23.98 5.05 -9.90
CA VAL A 308 -25.32 5.00 -9.28
C VAL A 308 -25.91 3.59 -9.31
N SER A 309 -25.80 2.87 -10.44
CA SER A 309 -26.35 1.51 -10.52
C SER A 309 -25.64 0.54 -9.57
N LEU A 310 -24.30 0.67 -9.42
CA LEU A 310 -23.50 -0.05 -8.44
C LEU A 310 -23.96 0.27 -7.01
N ALA A 311 -24.19 1.56 -6.71
CA ALA A 311 -24.66 1.98 -5.39
C ALA A 311 -26.03 1.42 -5.03
N ARG A 312 -26.97 1.34 -5.99
CA ARG A 312 -28.30 0.75 -5.80
C ARG A 312 -28.20 -0.74 -5.51
N GLU A 313 -27.44 -1.48 -6.31
CA GLU A 313 -27.26 -2.93 -6.15
C GLU A 313 -26.67 -3.29 -4.80
N MET A 314 -25.73 -2.49 -4.31
CA MET A 314 -25.10 -2.70 -3.00
C MET A 314 -25.91 -2.16 -1.82
N ASN A 315 -27.11 -1.61 -2.05
CA ASN A 315 -27.89 -0.89 -1.04
C ASN A 315 -27.06 0.17 -0.30
N SER A 316 -26.22 0.90 -1.03
CA SER A 316 -25.27 1.85 -0.46
C SER A 316 -26.00 2.97 0.29
N PRO A 317 -25.62 3.29 1.53
CA PRO A 317 -26.19 4.43 2.27
C PRO A 317 -25.88 5.78 1.61
N MET A 318 -24.97 5.80 0.63
CA MET A 318 -24.58 6.99 -0.11
C MET A 318 -25.47 7.27 -1.32
N LEU A 319 -26.41 6.38 -1.67
CA LEU A 319 -27.29 6.55 -2.82
C LEU A 319 -28.01 7.93 -2.84
N PRO A 320 -28.55 8.47 -1.73
CA PRO A 320 -29.17 9.79 -1.73
C PRO A 320 -28.23 10.96 -2.07
N LEU A 321 -26.91 10.78 -1.94
CA LEU A 321 -25.90 11.79 -2.32
C LEU A 321 -25.59 11.72 -3.82
N LEU A 322 -25.66 10.52 -4.41
CA LEU A 322 -25.35 10.26 -5.81
C LEU A 322 -26.53 10.56 -6.73
N ASP A 323 -27.75 10.25 -6.26
CA ASP A 323 -29.00 10.43 -7.01
C ASP A 323 -29.55 11.86 -6.91
N ARG A 324 -28.76 12.81 -6.35
CA ARG A 324 -29.14 14.22 -6.35
C ARG A 324 -29.33 14.66 -7.81
N PRO A 325 -30.51 15.19 -8.17
CA PRO A 325 -30.85 15.41 -9.56
C PRO A 325 -29.79 16.23 -10.30
N LEU A 326 -29.63 15.89 -11.58
CA LEU A 326 -29.00 16.65 -12.66
C LEU A 326 -29.57 18.09 -12.81
N GLU A 327 -30.29 18.64 -11.84
CA GLU A 327 -30.89 19.98 -11.86
C GLU A 327 -29.84 21.08 -12.03
N ARG A 328 -28.62 20.90 -11.51
CA ARG A 328 -27.54 21.89 -11.70
C ARG A 328 -26.88 21.86 -13.08
N ALA A 329 -26.95 20.74 -13.81
CA ALA A 329 -26.36 20.63 -15.14
C ALA A 329 -27.34 21.06 -16.25
N LEU A 330 -28.65 20.87 -16.03
CA LEU A 330 -29.67 21.37 -16.94
C LEU A 330 -29.91 22.88 -16.80
N HIS A 331 -29.69 23.49 -15.62
CA HIS A 331 -29.77 24.96 -15.44
C HIS A 331 -28.53 25.75 -15.90
N ARG A 332 -27.52 25.08 -16.50
CA ARG A 332 -26.32 25.73 -17.06
C ARG A 332 -26.16 25.57 -18.57
N LEU A 333 -27.17 25.04 -19.25
CA LEU A 333 -27.31 25.30 -20.68
C LEU A 333 -27.97 26.69 -20.78
N PRO A 334 -27.30 27.74 -21.25
CA PRO A 334 -28.03 28.93 -21.66
C PRO A 334 -29.05 28.48 -22.70
N ASP A 335 -30.31 28.91 -22.53
CA ASP A 335 -31.33 28.84 -23.58
C ASP A 335 -30.73 29.47 -24.83
N ARG A 336 -30.12 28.64 -25.68
CA ARG A 336 -29.78 29.03 -27.03
C ARG A 336 -31.12 28.97 -27.75
N PRO A 337 -31.66 30.10 -28.23
CA PRO A 337 -32.86 30.05 -29.05
C PRO A 337 -32.57 29.07 -30.20
N LEU A 338 -33.50 28.15 -30.42
CA LEU A 338 -33.52 27.35 -31.63
C LEU A 338 -33.63 28.34 -32.79
N ASP A 339 -32.51 28.64 -33.44
CA ASP A 339 -32.53 29.33 -34.73
C ASP A 339 -33.39 28.46 -35.67
N PRO A 340 -34.42 29.04 -36.32
CA PRO A 340 -35.24 28.29 -37.25
C PRO A 340 -34.38 27.76 -38.41
N PRO A 341 -34.77 26.63 -39.02
CA PRO A 341 -34.00 26.01 -40.09
C PRO A 341 -33.80 27.00 -41.24
N ARG A 342 -32.55 27.37 -41.48
CA ARG A 342 -32.17 28.11 -42.69
C ARG A 342 -32.48 27.23 -43.90
N THR A 343 -33.35 27.74 -44.75
CA THR A 343 -33.64 27.21 -46.09
C THR A 343 -32.35 27.07 -46.91
N PRO A 344 -32.22 26.02 -47.73
CA PRO A 344 -31.07 25.84 -48.59
C PRO A 344 -31.09 26.86 -49.74
N PRO A 345 -29.94 27.49 -50.08
CA PRO A 345 -29.86 28.29 -51.29
C PRO A 345 -29.92 27.38 -52.52
N THR A 346 -30.92 27.65 -53.36
CA THR A 346 -31.13 27.06 -54.67
C THR A 346 -30.16 27.67 -55.68
N GLY A 347 -29.27 26.84 -56.24
CA GLY A 347 -28.55 27.08 -57.50
C GLY A 347 -27.47 28.18 -57.47
N SER A 348 -26.47 28.20 -58.33
CA SER A 348 -26.10 27.33 -59.45
C SER A 348 -24.69 27.73 -59.92
N LYS A 349 -23.95 26.76 -60.46
CA LYS A 349 -22.86 26.85 -61.46
C LYS A 349 -21.43 27.27 -61.08
N ALA A 350 -20.54 26.28 -61.26
CA ALA A 350 -19.29 26.27 -62.06
C ALA A 350 -18.13 27.19 -61.60
N LEU A 351 -16.83 26.83 -61.59
CA LEU A 351 -16.02 26.10 -62.57
C LEU A 351 -14.60 25.84 -62.00
N ALA A 352 -13.88 24.89 -62.62
CA ALA A 352 -12.41 24.71 -62.72
C ALA A 352 -11.60 24.33 -61.45
N GLN A 353 -11.00 23.13 -61.35
CA GLN A 353 -9.77 22.62 -62.01
C GLN A 353 -8.47 23.38 -61.67
N ALA A 354 -7.62 22.75 -60.85
CA ALA A 354 -6.14 22.79 -60.90
C ALA A 354 -5.63 21.68 -59.94
N SER A 355 -5.27 20.48 -60.43
CA SER A 355 -3.94 20.08 -60.93
C SER A 355 -2.83 20.14 -59.87
N LEU A 356 -2.56 18.97 -59.26
CA LEU A 356 -1.37 18.65 -58.46
C LEU A 356 -0.20 18.27 -59.39
N PRO A 357 1.05 18.66 -59.08
CA PRO A 357 2.23 18.04 -59.69
C PRO A 357 2.69 16.80 -58.89
N PRO A 358 3.45 15.88 -59.52
CA PRO A 358 3.74 14.56 -58.97
C PRO A 358 5.01 14.52 -58.12
N ALA A 359 5.06 13.47 -57.30
CA ALA A 359 6.19 13.03 -56.50
C ALA A 359 7.45 12.74 -57.36
N GLY A 360 8.59 13.23 -56.89
CA GLY A 360 9.93 12.80 -57.28
C GLY A 360 10.59 12.06 -56.12
N ARG A 361 11.34 11.01 -56.47
CA ARG A 361 11.97 9.99 -55.63
C ARG A 361 13.03 10.51 -54.66
#